data_AF-A0A6G3UC91-F1
#
_entry.id   AF-A0A6G3UC91-F1
#
_cell.length_a   1.000
_cell.length_b   1.000
_cell.length_c   1.000
_cell.angle_alpha   90.00
_cell.angle_beta   90.00
_cell.angle_gamma   90.00
#
_symmetry.space_group_name_H-M   'P 1'
#
loop_
_entity.id
_entity.type
_entity.pdbx_description
1 polymer ?
#
loop_
_entity_poly.entity_id
_entity_poly.type
_entity_poly.pdbx_seq_one_letter_code
_entity_poly.pdbx_strand_id
1 'polypeptide(L)'
;VEGGASRVRLAVRTVPHIVRRSTAGWPAQYSGVLVRRLPVRLVDRISRVQARVAVPDLSAHGLPRPDTGLYSRVLEGAIPVQDVGLIDAVRNGRVEIVAAVEGFEDGEVLLADGTRIGPDAVVAATGYVRALEGLVGHLGVLDDRGRPVTHGGRSPSGAPGLYFTGFTNPISGNLREMALDAQRIARAVLRRGAPGVSRLPG
;
A
#
# COMPACT_ATOMS: atom_id res chain seq x y z
N VAL A 1 -26.97 -14.28 -6.99
CA VAL A 1 -25.91 -13.32 -7.37
C VAL A 1 -25.59 -12.49 -6.14
N GLU A 2 -24.50 -12.79 -5.43
CA GLU A 2 -24.05 -11.98 -4.29
C GLU A 2 -23.24 -10.79 -4.84
N GLY A 3 -23.53 -9.55 -4.42
CA GLY A 3 -22.78 -8.37 -4.88
C GLY A 3 -22.93 -7.99 -6.36
N GLY A 4 -23.89 -8.56 -7.09
CA GLY A 4 -24.23 -8.15 -8.47
C GLY A 4 -23.43 -8.81 -9.61
N ALA A 5 -22.42 -9.64 -9.31
CA ALA A 5 -21.63 -10.35 -10.32
C ALA A 5 -21.87 -11.88 -10.27
N SER A 6 -22.05 -12.52 -11.42
CA SER A 6 -22.19 -13.98 -11.54
C SER A 6 -20.83 -14.70 -11.51
N ARG A 7 -19.75 -14.02 -11.94
CA ARG A 7 -18.36 -14.50 -11.91
C ARG A 7 -17.43 -13.31 -11.66
N VAL A 8 -16.42 -13.51 -10.82
CA VAL A 8 -15.38 -12.51 -10.54
C VAL A 8 -14.01 -13.10 -10.85
N ARG A 9 -13.23 -12.37 -11.64
CA ARG A 9 -11.84 -12.71 -11.96
C ARG A 9 -10.92 -11.62 -11.44
N LEU A 10 -9.79 -12.00 -10.84
CA LEU A 10 -8.77 -11.10 -10.32
C LEU A 10 -7.45 -11.36 -11.03
N ALA A 11 -7.06 -10.43 -11.91
CA ALA A 11 -5.77 -10.47 -12.58
C ALA A 11 -4.67 -10.00 -11.62
N VAL A 12 -3.64 -10.83 -11.42
CA VAL A 12 -2.53 -10.53 -10.51
C VAL A 12 -1.21 -10.59 -11.27
N ARG A 13 -0.58 -9.44 -11.50
CA ARG A 13 0.74 -9.36 -12.16
C ARG A 13 1.90 -9.71 -11.23
N THR A 14 1.81 -9.27 -9.99
CA THR A 14 2.83 -9.52 -8.97
C THR A 14 2.13 -10.03 -7.73
N VAL A 15 2.54 -11.22 -7.28
CA VAL A 15 1.93 -11.89 -6.14
C VAL A 15 2.06 -11.01 -4.89
N PRO A 16 0.95 -10.60 -4.26
CA PRO A 16 1.00 -9.73 -3.09
C PRO A 16 1.31 -10.54 -1.82
N HIS A 17 1.94 -9.88 -0.85
CA HIS A 17 1.89 -10.36 0.53
C HIS A 17 0.47 -10.18 1.05
N ILE A 18 -0.11 -11.22 1.64
CA ILE A 18 -1.45 -11.20 2.23
C ILE A 18 -1.31 -11.44 3.73
N VAL A 19 -1.99 -10.61 4.52
CA VAL A 19 -2.05 -10.75 5.99
C VAL A 19 -3.52 -10.71 6.42
N ARG A 20 -3.92 -11.58 7.35
CA ARG A 20 -5.27 -11.48 7.93
C ARG A 20 -5.37 -10.17 8.72
N ARG A 21 -6.50 -9.47 8.59
CA ARG A 21 -6.77 -8.24 9.36
C ARG A 21 -6.59 -8.46 10.86
N SER A 22 -7.06 -9.60 11.37
CA SER A 22 -6.89 -10.03 12.76
C SER A 22 -6.60 -11.53 12.81
N THR A 23 -5.73 -11.95 13.73
CA THR A 23 -5.41 -13.36 14.00
C THR A 23 -5.62 -13.60 15.49
N ALA A 24 -6.53 -14.50 15.86
CA ALA A 24 -6.85 -14.82 17.26
C ALA A 24 -7.13 -13.56 18.14
N GLY A 25 -7.83 -12.57 17.59
CA GLY A 25 -8.14 -11.31 18.28
C GLY A 25 -7.03 -10.26 18.25
N TRP A 26 -5.85 -10.58 17.68
CA TRP A 26 -4.74 -9.64 17.51
C TRP A 26 -4.77 -8.96 16.14
N PRO A 27 -5.01 -7.64 16.06
CA PRO A 27 -4.96 -6.90 14.80
C PRO A 27 -3.54 -6.85 14.22
N ALA A 28 -3.41 -7.11 12.91
CA ALA A 28 -2.11 -7.07 12.22
C ALA A 28 -1.39 -5.71 12.37
N GLN A 29 -2.17 -4.64 12.54
CA GLN A 29 -1.67 -3.29 12.73
C GLN A 29 -0.76 -3.15 13.96
N TYR A 30 -1.07 -3.83 15.07
CA TYR A 30 -0.25 -3.79 16.28
C TYR A 30 1.12 -4.45 16.05
N SER A 31 1.15 -5.54 15.27
CA SER A 31 2.41 -6.12 14.82
C SER A 31 3.21 -5.11 13.99
N GLY A 32 2.56 -4.41 13.06
CA GLY A 32 3.18 -3.33 12.28
C GLY A 32 3.82 -2.24 13.15
N VAL A 33 3.15 -1.84 14.23
CA VAL A 33 3.69 -0.89 15.21
C VAL A 33 4.93 -1.43 15.91
N LEU A 34 4.91 -2.70 16.33
CA LEU A 34 6.00 -3.34 17.08
C LEU A 34 7.24 -3.53 16.20
N VAL A 35 7.05 -4.01 14.97
CA VAL A 35 8.17 -4.38 14.09
C VAL A 35 8.83 -3.20 13.38
N ARG A 36 8.23 -2.01 13.39
CA ARG A 36 8.72 -0.84 12.62
C ARG A 36 10.16 -0.41 12.95
N ARG A 37 10.68 -0.79 14.13
CA ARG A 37 12.05 -0.46 14.58
C ARG A 37 13.02 -1.64 14.48
N LEU A 38 12.55 -2.81 14.04
CA LEU A 38 13.36 -4.00 13.95
C LEU A 38 14.14 -4.04 12.61
N PRO A 39 15.28 -4.75 12.56
CA PRO A 39 16.02 -4.95 11.32
C PRO A 39 15.18 -5.67 10.26
N VAL A 40 15.29 -5.25 9.00
CA VAL A 40 14.45 -5.74 7.89
C VAL A 40 14.49 -7.27 7.75
N ARG A 41 15.70 -7.84 7.77
CA ARG A 41 15.90 -9.29 7.66
C ARG A 41 15.20 -10.08 8.76
N LEU A 42 15.14 -9.53 9.97
CA LEU A 42 14.46 -10.17 11.09
C LEU A 42 12.95 -10.18 10.87
N VAL A 43 12.38 -9.03 10.47
CA VAL A 43 10.94 -8.91 10.18
C VAL A 43 10.56 -9.85 9.05
N ASP A 44 11.32 -9.88 7.95
CA ASP A 44 11.04 -10.74 6.81
C ASP A 44 11.07 -12.24 7.17
N ARG A 45 12.01 -12.66 8.03
CA ARG A 45 12.08 -14.04 8.50
C ARG A 45 10.86 -14.42 9.34
N ILE A 46 10.47 -13.55 10.28
CA ILE A 46 9.29 -13.76 11.12
C ILE A 46 8.01 -13.79 10.27
N SER A 47 7.85 -12.81 9.38
CA SER A 47 6.69 -12.71 8.49
C SER A 47 6.55 -13.93 7.59
N ARG A 48 7.66 -14.51 7.09
CA ARG A 48 7.62 -15.74 6.29
C ARG A 48 7.06 -16.93 7.07
N VAL A 49 7.48 -17.10 8.33
CA VAL A 49 6.96 -18.18 9.20
C VAL A 49 5.49 -17.92 9.52
N GLN A 50 5.15 -16.70 9.92
CA GLN A 50 3.78 -16.31 10.23
C GLN A 50 2.84 -16.52 9.04
N ALA A 51 3.23 -16.13 7.83
CA ALA A 51 2.44 -16.31 6.63
C ALA A 51 2.15 -17.80 6.34
N ARG A 52 3.13 -18.69 6.56
CA ARG A 52 2.94 -20.14 6.38
C ARG A 52 1.93 -20.74 7.36
N VAL A 53 1.84 -20.17 8.57
CA VAL A 53 0.93 -20.62 9.63
C VAL A 53 -0.46 -20.01 9.45
N ALA A 54 -0.56 -18.73 9.13
CA ALA A 54 -1.82 -17.99 9.16
C ALA A 54 -2.58 -17.98 7.82
N VAL A 55 -1.86 -18.15 6.70
CA VAL A 55 -2.42 -18.05 5.33
C VAL A 55 -2.26 -19.41 4.65
N PRO A 56 -3.35 -20.04 4.17
CA PRO A 56 -3.26 -21.30 3.43
C PRO A 56 -2.48 -21.09 2.13
N ASP A 57 -1.93 -22.17 1.58
CA ASP A 57 -1.32 -22.12 0.26
C ASP A 57 -2.40 -22.05 -0.81
N LEU A 58 -2.38 -20.98 -1.62
CA LEU A 58 -3.33 -20.75 -2.71
C LEU A 58 -2.70 -21.02 -4.09
N SER A 59 -1.54 -21.67 -4.14
CA SER A 59 -0.84 -21.99 -5.40
C SER A 59 -1.71 -22.78 -6.38
N ALA A 60 -2.51 -23.73 -5.90
CA ALA A 60 -3.44 -24.50 -6.72
C ALA A 60 -4.56 -23.64 -7.35
N HIS A 61 -4.79 -22.44 -6.82
CA HIS A 61 -5.74 -21.46 -7.33
C HIS A 61 -5.04 -20.34 -8.12
N GLY A 62 -3.78 -20.50 -8.53
CA GLY A 62 -3.03 -19.49 -9.28
C GLY A 62 -2.47 -18.33 -8.45
N LEU A 63 -2.55 -18.40 -7.11
CA LEU A 63 -2.02 -17.36 -6.22
C LEU A 63 -1.00 -17.95 -5.24
N PRO A 64 0.24 -18.22 -5.68
CA PRO A 64 1.25 -18.79 -4.80
C PRO A 64 1.65 -17.80 -3.70
N ARG A 65 2.46 -18.27 -2.73
CA ARG A 65 3.04 -17.36 -1.74
C ARG A 65 4.20 -16.55 -2.37
N PRO A 66 4.33 -15.25 -2.08
CA PRO A 66 5.51 -14.49 -2.51
C PRO A 66 6.81 -15.07 -1.97
N ASP A 67 7.85 -15.03 -2.77
CA ASP A 67 9.22 -15.42 -2.42
C ASP A 67 10.03 -14.26 -1.80
N THR A 68 9.61 -13.03 -2.06
CA THR A 68 10.14 -11.77 -1.50
C THR A 68 9.88 -11.60 0.00
N GLY A 69 10.60 -10.68 0.64
CA GLY A 69 10.37 -10.30 2.05
C GLY A 69 9.24 -9.29 2.21
N LEU A 70 8.32 -9.53 3.15
CA LEU A 70 7.15 -8.66 3.40
C LEU A 70 7.56 -7.23 3.72
N TYR A 71 8.47 -7.04 4.67
CA TYR A 71 8.88 -5.71 5.10
C TYR A 71 9.83 -5.05 4.10
N SER A 72 10.64 -5.84 3.39
CA SER A 72 11.40 -5.34 2.23
C SER A 72 10.45 -4.72 1.18
N ARG A 73 9.36 -5.40 0.82
CA ARG A 73 8.35 -4.89 -0.12
C ARG A 73 7.64 -3.65 0.42
N VAL A 74 7.37 -3.58 1.72
CA VAL A 74 6.80 -2.39 2.35
C VAL A 74 7.72 -1.16 2.17
N LEU A 75 9.03 -1.31 2.35
CA LEU A 75 9.99 -0.21 2.16
C LEU A 75 10.05 0.27 0.71
N GLU A 76 9.74 -0.61 -0.24
CA GLU A 76 9.59 -0.26 -1.66
C GLU A 76 8.22 0.39 -1.98
N GLY A 77 7.30 0.40 -1.01
CA GLY A 77 5.96 0.99 -1.13
C GLY A 77 4.84 -0.02 -1.40
N ALA A 78 5.13 -1.32 -1.41
CA ALA A 78 4.15 -2.39 -1.58
C ALA A 78 3.68 -2.92 -0.21
N ILE A 79 2.59 -2.33 0.30
CA ILE A 79 1.95 -2.73 1.56
C ILE A 79 1.20 -4.05 1.37
N PRO A 80 1.25 -4.99 2.34
CA PRO A 80 0.52 -6.23 2.24
C PRO A 80 -1.00 -6.00 2.18
N VAL A 81 -1.68 -6.83 1.40
CA VAL A 81 -3.14 -6.87 1.33
C VAL A 81 -3.68 -7.38 2.66
N GLN A 82 -4.58 -6.61 3.27
CA GLN A 82 -5.31 -7.06 4.44
C GLN A 82 -6.49 -7.91 4.00
N ASP A 83 -6.39 -9.22 4.25
CA ASP A 83 -7.46 -10.15 3.96
C ASP A 83 -8.61 -9.97 4.95
N VAL A 84 -9.80 -9.78 4.38
CA VAL A 84 -11.11 -9.74 5.04
C VAL A 84 -12.09 -10.74 4.41
N GLY A 85 -11.61 -11.67 3.57
CA GLY A 85 -12.44 -12.65 2.86
C GLY A 85 -12.00 -12.98 1.44
N LEU A 86 -10.90 -12.39 0.94
CA LEU A 86 -10.34 -12.71 -0.37
C LEU A 86 -9.82 -14.16 -0.39
N ILE A 87 -9.12 -14.59 0.65
CA ILE A 87 -8.60 -15.96 0.76
C ILE A 87 -9.75 -16.97 0.61
N ASP A 88 -10.84 -16.78 1.38
CA ASP A 88 -11.98 -17.69 1.35
C ASP A 88 -12.76 -17.59 0.04
N ALA A 89 -12.84 -16.41 -0.57
CA ALA A 89 -13.44 -16.24 -1.89
C ALA A 89 -12.67 -16.99 -2.99
N VAL A 90 -11.34 -16.95 -2.95
CA VAL A 90 -10.48 -17.69 -3.89
C VAL A 90 -10.60 -19.20 -3.69
N ARG A 91 -10.53 -19.66 -2.43
CA ARG A 91 -10.64 -21.10 -2.11
C ARG A 91 -11.97 -21.71 -2.54
N ASN A 92 -13.05 -20.96 -2.41
CA ASN A 92 -14.39 -21.42 -2.76
C ASN A 92 -14.75 -21.14 -4.23
N GLY A 93 -13.80 -20.68 -5.06
CA GLY A 93 -14.02 -20.40 -6.48
C GLY A 93 -14.92 -19.19 -6.77
N ARG A 94 -15.27 -18.39 -5.75
CA ARG A 94 -16.04 -17.15 -5.93
C ARG A 94 -15.21 -16.05 -6.60
N VAL A 95 -13.89 -16.07 -6.39
CA VAL A 95 -12.91 -15.25 -7.10
C VAL A 95 -11.92 -16.17 -7.79
N GLU A 96 -11.85 -16.07 -9.11
CA GLU A 96 -10.89 -16.81 -9.94
C GLU A 96 -9.65 -15.94 -10.18
N ILE A 97 -8.47 -16.45 -9.86
CA ILE A 97 -7.22 -15.76 -10.16
C ILE A 97 -6.85 -16.04 -11.60
N VAL A 98 -6.53 -15.01 -12.35
CA VAL A 98 -6.12 -15.11 -13.75
C VAL A 98 -4.77 -14.43 -13.97
N ALA A 99 -4.12 -14.76 -15.08
CA ALA A 99 -2.86 -14.14 -15.46
C ALA A 99 -3.00 -12.61 -15.63
N ALA A 100 -1.85 -11.93 -15.70
CA ALA A 100 -1.82 -10.48 -15.88
C ALA A 100 -2.51 -10.08 -17.18
N VAL A 101 -3.22 -8.94 -17.16
CA VAL A 101 -3.76 -8.35 -18.39
C VAL A 101 -2.62 -7.79 -19.22
N GLU A 102 -2.58 -8.15 -20.51
CA GLU A 102 -1.64 -7.62 -21.50
C GLU A 102 -2.29 -6.61 -22.43
N GLY A 103 -3.59 -6.75 -22.71
CA GLY A 103 -4.28 -5.87 -23.63
C GLY A 103 -5.77 -6.11 -23.71
N PHE A 104 -6.41 -5.33 -24.58
CA PHE A 104 -7.81 -5.44 -24.94
C PHE A 104 -7.91 -5.51 -26.45
N GLU A 105 -8.71 -6.46 -26.97
CA GLU A 105 -8.90 -6.64 -28.40
C GLU A 105 -10.30 -7.21 -28.64
N ASP A 106 -11.04 -6.63 -29.59
CA ASP A 106 -12.37 -7.08 -30.00
C ASP A 106 -13.37 -7.27 -28.84
N GLY A 107 -13.29 -6.42 -27.82
CA GLY A 107 -14.15 -6.50 -26.63
C GLY A 107 -13.73 -7.55 -25.59
N GLU A 108 -12.60 -8.22 -25.80
CA GLU A 108 -12.03 -9.19 -24.86
C GLU A 108 -10.77 -8.66 -24.18
N VAL A 109 -10.41 -9.27 -23.06
CA VAL A 109 -9.18 -9.03 -22.31
C VAL A 109 -8.18 -10.13 -22.63
N LEU A 110 -6.99 -9.74 -23.08
CA LEU A 110 -5.87 -10.63 -23.34
C LEU A 110 -5.05 -10.82 -22.07
N LEU A 111 -4.76 -12.07 -21.74
CA LEU A 111 -4.00 -12.44 -20.55
C LEU A 111 -2.62 -12.97 -20.93
N ALA A 112 -1.65 -12.80 -20.02
CA ALA A 112 -0.25 -13.15 -20.24
C ALA A 112 0.05 -14.65 -20.41
N ASP A 113 -0.94 -15.51 -20.14
CA ASP A 113 -0.89 -16.94 -20.44
C ASP A 113 -1.44 -17.28 -21.84
N GLY A 114 -1.75 -16.26 -22.65
CA GLY A 114 -2.32 -16.38 -23.99
C GLY A 114 -3.83 -16.59 -24.01
N THR A 115 -4.49 -16.66 -22.85
CA THR A 115 -5.95 -16.83 -22.80
C THR A 115 -6.69 -15.51 -23.02
N ARG A 116 -7.94 -15.61 -23.46
CA ARG A 116 -8.84 -14.48 -23.69
C ARG A 116 -10.08 -14.62 -22.82
N ILE A 117 -10.53 -13.51 -22.22
CA ILE A 117 -11.76 -13.49 -21.41
C ILE A 117 -12.65 -12.32 -21.84
N GLY A 118 -13.97 -12.55 -21.91
CA GLY A 118 -14.97 -11.52 -22.14
C GLY A 118 -15.75 -11.19 -20.87
N PRO A 119 -15.28 -10.25 -20.02
CA PRO A 119 -16.05 -9.76 -18.88
C PRO A 119 -17.04 -8.67 -19.30
N ASP A 120 -18.20 -8.59 -18.64
CA ASP A 120 -19.17 -7.49 -18.85
C ASP A 120 -18.63 -6.13 -18.38
N ALA A 121 -17.71 -6.14 -17.41
CA ALA A 121 -17.08 -4.95 -16.86
C ALA A 121 -15.66 -5.23 -16.37
N VAL A 122 -14.79 -4.22 -16.48
CA VAL A 122 -13.42 -4.26 -15.97
C VAL A 122 -13.21 -3.11 -15.00
N VAL A 123 -12.71 -3.44 -13.80
CA VAL A 123 -12.37 -2.46 -12.76
C VAL A 123 -10.86 -2.35 -12.64
N ALA A 124 -10.30 -1.21 -13.06
CA ALA A 124 -8.88 -0.92 -12.94
C ALA A 124 -8.51 -0.50 -11.51
N ALA A 125 -8.22 -1.47 -10.64
CA ALA A 125 -7.77 -1.24 -9.26
C ALA A 125 -6.23 -1.05 -9.15
N THR A 126 -5.64 -0.26 -10.05
CA THR A 126 -4.17 -0.14 -10.22
C THR A 126 -3.50 0.90 -9.33
N GLY A 127 -4.25 1.52 -8.41
CA GLY A 127 -3.74 2.50 -7.44
C GLY A 127 -3.71 3.93 -7.97
N TYR A 128 -2.94 4.79 -7.30
CA TYR A 128 -2.87 6.23 -7.57
C TYR A 128 -1.41 6.71 -7.67
N VAL A 129 -1.20 7.75 -8.47
CA VAL A 129 0.04 8.54 -8.46
C VAL A 129 -0.04 9.65 -7.40
N ARG A 130 1.11 10.15 -6.93
CA ARG A 130 1.14 11.25 -5.94
C ARG A 130 0.77 12.59 -6.56
N ALA A 131 1.10 12.78 -7.85
CA ALA A 131 0.81 13.98 -8.65
C ALA A 131 1.26 15.30 -7.99
N LEU A 132 2.43 15.28 -7.34
CA LEU A 132 3.01 16.48 -6.69
C LEU A 132 3.90 17.28 -7.64
N GLU A 133 4.29 16.70 -8.78
CA GLU A 133 5.27 17.22 -9.71
C GLU A 133 4.85 18.59 -10.26
N GLY A 134 3.57 18.73 -10.64
CA GLY A 134 3.02 20.01 -11.13
C GLY A 134 2.95 21.11 -10.07
N LEU A 135 2.90 20.75 -8.78
CA LEU A 135 2.77 21.71 -7.68
C LEU A 135 4.12 22.14 -7.10
N VAL A 136 5.02 21.18 -6.86
CA VAL A 136 6.30 21.40 -6.16
C VAL A 136 7.51 20.77 -6.85
N GLY A 137 7.33 20.10 -8.00
CA GLY A 137 8.42 19.39 -8.67
C GLY A 137 9.60 20.28 -9.07
N HIS A 138 9.31 21.53 -9.45
CA HIS A 138 10.32 22.54 -9.79
C HIS A 138 11.24 22.92 -8.61
N LEU A 139 10.90 22.57 -7.38
CA LEU A 139 11.69 22.88 -6.17
C LEU A 139 12.77 21.81 -5.87
N GLY A 140 12.82 20.70 -6.61
CA GLY A 140 13.76 19.61 -6.35
C GLY A 140 13.52 18.89 -5.02
N VAL A 141 12.26 18.85 -4.56
CA VAL A 141 11.85 18.32 -3.24
C VAL A 141 11.23 16.93 -3.31
N LEU A 142 11.18 16.32 -4.49
CA LEU A 142 10.60 15.01 -4.75
C LEU A 142 11.70 14.04 -5.22
N ASP A 143 11.58 12.76 -4.86
CA ASP A 143 12.40 11.68 -5.42
C ASP A 143 11.89 11.25 -6.81
N ASP A 144 12.61 10.32 -7.46
CA ASP A 144 12.27 9.79 -8.80
C ASP A 144 10.89 9.09 -8.85
N ARG A 145 10.24 8.87 -7.70
CA ARG A 145 8.90 8.27 -7.59
C ARG A 145 7.83 9.29 -7.19
N GLY A 146 8.15 10.59 -7.24
CA GLY A 146 7.24 11.67 -6.88
C GLY A 146 6.98 11.79 -5.38
N ARG A 147 7.83 11.19 -4.53
CA ARG A 147 7.67 11.24 -3.07
C ARG A 147 8.48 12.39 -2.48
N PRO A 148 7.94 13.11 -1.49
CA PRO A 148 8.73 14.10 -0.76
C PRO A 148 9.99 13.51 -0.13
N VAL A 149 11.13 14.17 -0.32
CA VAL A 149 12.43 13.75 0.24
C VAL A 149 12.56 14.01 1.75
N THR A 150 11.68 14.85 2.29
CA THR A 150 11.60 15.16 3.72
C THR A 150 10.21 14.82 4.29
N HIS A 151 10.16 14.49 5.57
CA HIS A 151 8.92 14.19 6.29
C HIS A 151 8.96 14.75 7.72
N GLY A 152 7.78 14.88 8.34
CA GLY A 152 7.62 15.43 9.67
C GLY A 152 8.10 16.87 9.77
N GLY A 153 8.77 17.23 10.87
CA GLY A 153 9.25 18.61 11.10
C GLY A 153 10.47 19.03 10.28
N ARG A 154 10.89 18.25 9.28
CA ARG A 154 12.02 18.58 8.39
C ARG A 154 11.48 19.25 7.14
N SER A 155 12.16 20.30 6.69
CA SER A 155 11.92 20.95 5.40
C SER A 155 13.10 20.70 4.45
N PRO A 156 12.87 20.66 3.12
CA PRO A 156 13.95 20.61 2.14
C PRO A 156 14.87 21.83 2.26
N SER A 157 16.17 21.67 1.96
CA SER A 157 17.15 22.77 2.03
C SER A 157 16.82 23.92 1.07
N GLY A 158 16.35 23.61 -0.14
CA GLY A 158 15.95 24.59 -1.15
C GLY A 158 14.54 25.17 -0.97
N ALA A 159 13.73 24.64 -0.03
CA ALA A 159 12.38 25.13 0.26
C ALA A 159 12.11 25.18 1.78
N PRO A 160 12.79 26.08 2.54
CA PRO A 160 12.60 26.15 3.98
C PRO A 160 11.18 26.59 4.34
N GLY A 161 10.55 25.88 5.29
CA GLY A 161 9.15 26.13 5.69
C GLY A 161 8.11 25.34 4.89
N LEU A 162 8.52 24.61 3.84
CA LEU A 162 7.69 23.61 3.18
C LEU A 162 7.71 22.30 3.99
N TYR A 163 6.53 21.76 4.28
CA TYR A 163 6.36 20.50 5.00
C TYR A 163 5.40 19.58 4.27
N PHE A 164 5.64 18.27 4.37
CA PHE A 164 4.80 17.24 3.77
C PHE A 164 4.26 16.32 4.85
N THR A 165 2.96 16.04 4.80
CA THR A 165 2.26 15.12 5.71
C THR A 165 1.35 14.19 4.90
N GLY A 166 1.21 12.94 5.32
CA GLY A 166 0.37 11.94 4.64
C GLY A 166 0.99 11.26 3.42
N PHE A 167 2.20 11.66 3.01
CA PHE A 167 2.93 11.05 1.88
C PHE A 167 3.83 9.87 2.27
N THR A 168 3.62 9.30 3.45
CA THR A 168 4.28 8.06 3.89
C THR A 168 3.31 6.89 3.85
N ASN A 169 3.79 5.69 3.49
CA ASN A 169 3.01 4.45 3.57
C ASN A 169 3.64 3.52 4.61
N PRO A 170 3.49 3.81 5.91
CA PRO A 170 4.14 3.05 6.96
C PRO A 170 3.35 1.80 7.34
N ILE A 171 4.04 0.69 7.63
CA ILE A 171 3.40 -0.53 8.18
C ILE A 171 2.69 -0.27 9.52
N SER A 172 3.11 0.77 10.25
CA SER A 172 2.54 1.19 11.52
C SER A 172 1.26 2.02 11.41
N GLY A 173 0.84 2.37 10.18
CA GLY A 173 -0.47 2.95 9.88
C GLY A 173 -0.41 4.45 9.61
N ASN A 174 -0.98 4.87 8.48
CA ASN A 174 -0.79 6.22 7.96
C ASN A 174 -1.37 7.30 8.89
N LEU A 175 -2.61 7.13 9.37
CA LEU A 175 -3.25 8.10 10.28
C LEU A 175 -2.42 8.35 11.56
N ARG A 176 -1.83 7.30 12.11
CA ARG A 176 -0.96 7.41 13.29
C ARG A 176 0.30 8.21 12.97
N GLU A 177 0.97 7.90 11.87
CA GLU A 177 2.20 8.62 11.52
C GLU A 177 1.91 10.07 11.09
N MET A 178 0.78 10.33 10.42
CA MET A 178 0.31 11.69 10.11
C MET A 178 0.10 12.52 11.39
N ALA A 179 -0.52 11.94 12.42
CA ALA A 179 -0.71 12.65 13.69
C ALA A 179 0.64 12.98 14.38
N LEU A 180 1.60 12.04 14.33
CA LEU A 180 2.95 12.27 14.86
C LEU A 180 3.72 13.33 14.05
N ASP A 181 3.60 13.30 12.72
CA ASP A 181 4.24 14.26 11.83
C ASP A 181 3.64 15.65 11.99
N ALA A 182 2.31 15.77 12.14
CA ALA A 182 1.65 17.05 12.43
C ALA A 182 2.22 17.72 13.68
N GLN A 183 2.44 16.97 14.77
CA GLN A 183 3.06 17.51 16.00
C GLN A 183 4.54 17.91 15.79
N ARG A 184 5.26 17.23 14.91
CA ARG A 184 6.65 17.59 14.57
C ARG A 184 6.69 18.86 13.71
N ILE A 185 5.77 18.98 12.75
CA ILE A 185 5.61 20.15 11.88
C ILE A 185 5.26 21.38 12.72
N ALA A 186 4.23 21.28 13.58
CA ALA A 186 3.83 22.38 14.44
C ALA A 186 4.98 22.91 15.30
N ARG A 187 5.77 22.01 15.91
CA ARG A 187 6.97 22.39 16.68
C ARG A 187 8.04 23.06 15.80
N ALA A 188 8.24 22.59 14.57
CA ALA A 188 9.19 23.18 13.65
C ALA A 188 8.77 24.60 13.22
N VAL A 189 7.48 24.81 12.94
CA VAL A 189 6.90 26.12 12.60
C VAL A 189 7.08 27.11 13.76
N LEU A 190 6.75 26.71 14.99
CA LEU A 190 6.90 27.57 16.18
C LEU A 190 8.35 27.99 16.41
N ARG A 191 9.30 27.04 16.29
CA ARG A 191 10.74 27.31 16.48
C ARG A 191 11.32 28.26 15.43
N ARG A 192 10.73 28.29 14.23
CA ARG A 192 11.19 29.16 13.13
C ARG A 192 10.73 30.61 13.30
N GLY A 193 9.86 30.89 14.27
CA GLY A 193 9.25 32.21 14.46
C GLY A 193 8.30 32.51 13.30
N ALA A 194 7.11 31.90 13.30
CA ALA A 194 6.07 32.32 12.37
C ALA A 194 5.78 33.83 12.60
N PRO A 195 5.77 34.68 11.56
CA PRO A 195 5.14 35.98 11.67
C PRO A 195 3.72 35.73 12.18
N GLY A 196 3.30 36.48 13.20
CA GLY A 196 2.14 36.18 14.05
C GLY A 196 1.03 35.44 13.31
N VAL A 197 0.75 34.21 13.76
CA VAL A 197 -0.40 33.43 13.29
C VAL A 197 -1.63 34.33 13.46
N SER A 198 -2.19 34.81 12.35
CA SER A 198 -3.42 35.59 12.37
C SER A 198 -4.45 34.76 13.13
N ARG A 199 -4.85 35.23 14.31
CA ARG A 199 -5.94 34.60 15.06
C ARG A 199 -7.15 34.66 14.14
N LEU A 200 -7.75 33.51 13.86
CA LEU A 200 -9.05 33.48 13.18
C LEU A 200 -10.03 34.30 14.03
N PRO A 201 -10.83 35.20 13.43
CA PRO A 201 -11.88 35.89 14.16
C PRO A 201 -12.83 34.82 14.72
N GLY A 202 -13.04 34.86 16.03
CA GLY A 202 -14.01 34.04 16.74
C GLY A 202 -15.43 34.57 16.59
#